data_AF-A0AB34G2B5-F1
#
_entry.id   AF-A0AB34G2B5-F1
#
_cell.length_a   1.000
_cell.length_b   1.000
_cell.length_c   1.000
_cell.angle_alpha   90.00
_cell.angle_beta   90.00
_cell.angle_gamma   90.00
#
_symmetry.space_group_name_H-M   'P 1'
#
loop_
_entity.id
_entity.type
_entity.pdbx_description
1 polymer ?
#
loop_
_entity_poly.entity_id
_entity_poly.type
_entity_poly.pdbx_seq_one_letter_code
_entity_poly.pdbx_strand_id
1 'polypeptide(L)'
;MREPVPRCADEMPVLDVDTLLRELQYRPLSYDFYIPVPTQRIIAALIDAEPDRLALGPSRDPSTRTEHKMAGLIHGVLLRHLLAREMQALLTKYNAARWRRGAPAREPDAAWRRRCEDWVSLLERDVRDLEVEYIYHWFDLRSSEYMTRLKAEVEEGWEMHAGYGSGKWTNRDVAPVVKRRKGDGDGRRG
;
A
#
# COMPACT_ATOMS: atom_id res chain seq x y z
N MET A 1 -27.40 1.41 -13.18
CA MET A 1 -26.99 0.08 -12.71
C MET A 1 -25.74 0.29 -11.87
N ARG A 2 -25.69 -0.13 -10.59
CA ARG A 2 -24.47 0.04 -9.78
C ARG A 2 -23.45 -1.00 -10.27
N GLU A 3 -22.30 -0.57 -10.77
CA GLU A 3 -21.21 -1.52 -11.06
C GLU A 3 -20.82 -2.25 -9.75
N PRO A 4 -20.48 -3.54 -9.83
CA PRO A 4 -20.06 -4.30 -8.65
C PRO A 4 -18.79 -3.71 -8.05
N VAL A 5 -18.66 -3.81 -6.72
CA VAL A 5 -17.43 -3.48 -6.00
C VAL A 5 -16.30 -4.38 -6.55
N PRO A 6 -15.11 -3.83 -6.86
CA PRO A 6 -13.95 -4.64 -7.23
C PRO A 6 -13.69 -5.74 -6.21
N ARG A 7 -13.47 -6.98 -6.67
CA ARG A 7 -13.18 -8.14 -5.80
C ARG A 7 -11.80 -8.69 -6.06
N CYS A 8 -11.22 -9.28 -5.02
CA CYS A 8 -9.99 -10.04 -5.18
C CYS A 8 -10.31 -11.32 -5.96
N ALA A 9 -9.67 -11.51 -7.11
CA ALA A 9 -9.83 -12.71 -7.93
C ALA A 9 -8.94 -13.85 -7.43
N ASP A 10 -7.64 -13.57 -7.25
CA ASP A 10 -6.64 -14.53 -6.76
C ASP A 10 -5.31 -13.81 -6.45
N GLU A 11 -4.29 -14.57 -6.05
CA GLU A 11 -2.90 -14.15 -6.08
C GLU A 11 -2.31 -14.17 -7.51
N MET A 12 -1.36 -13.28 -7.75
CA MET A 12 -0.56 -13.24 -8.96
C MET A 12 0.93 -13.34 -8.59
N PRO A 13 1.63 -14.43 -8.95
CA PRO A 13 3.04 -14.55 -8.68
C PRO A 13 3.82 -13.50 -9.49
N VAL A 14 4.67 -12.73 -8.80
CA VAL A 14 5.54 -11.76 -9.47
C VAL A 14 6.84 -12.44 -9.89
N LEU A 15 7.11 -12.46 -11.20
CA LEU A 15 8.19 -13.25 -11.80
C LEU A 15 9.51 -12.49 -11.96
N ASP A 16 9.46 -11.16 -11.98
CA ASP A 16 10.60 -10.27 -12.22
C ASP A 16 10.43 -8.90 -11.53
N VAL A 17 11.53 -8.15 -11.47
CA VAL A 17 11.59 -6.82 -10.82
C VAL A 17 10.76 -5.79 -11.58
N ASP A 18 10.76 -5.82 -12.91
CA ASP A 18 10.01 -4.85 -13.73
C ASP A 18 8.50 -4.96 -13.51
N THR A 19 7.99 -6.19 -13.38
CA THR A 19 6.60 -6.45 -13.03
C THR A 19 6.31 -5.90 -11.64
N LEU A 20 7.19 -6.13 -10.65
CA LEU A 20 7.01 -5.58 -9.32
C LEU A 20 6.98 -4.05 -9.32
N LEU A 21 7.87 -3.41 -10.07
CA LEU A 21 7.92 -1.95 -10.22
C LEU A 21 6.67 -1.40 -10.90
N ARG A 22 6.11 -2.11 -11.90
CA ARG A 22 4.83 -1.75 -12.51
C ARG A 22 3.67 -1.85 -11.53
N GLU A 23 3.60 -2.95 -10.76
CA GLU A 23 2.56 -3.14 -9.74
C GLU A 23 2.66 -2.11 -8.60
N LEU A 24 3.87 -1.61 -8.35
CA LEU A 24 4.11 -0.52 -7.42
C LEU A 24 3.62 0.84 -7.94
N GLN A 25 3.46 1.04 -9.25
CA GLN A 25 2.86 2.28 -9.74
C GLN A 25 1.39 2.38 -9.31
N TYR A 26 0.92 3.61 -9.08
CA TYR A 26 -0.50 3.79 -8.81
C TYR A 26 -1.34 3.40 -10.03
N ARG A 27 -2.38 2.58 -9.81
CA ARG A 27 -3.43 2.31 -10.80
C ARG A 27 -4.81 2.25 -10.13
N PRO A 28 -5.87 2.83 -10.73
CA PRO A 28 -7.23 2.62 -10.26
C PRO A 28 -7.65 1.16 -10.50
N LEU A 29 -8.48 0.61 -9.61
CA LEU A 29 -9.04 -0.74 -9.77
C LEU A 29 -10.49 -0.65 -10.25
N SER A 30 -10.70 -0.86 -11.54
CA SER A 30 -12.01 -0.81 -12.18
C SER A 30 -12.70 -2.16 -12.34
N TYR A 31 -11.98 -3.25 -12.07
CA TYR A 31 -12.43 -4.63 -12.23
C TYR A 31 -11.87 -5.49 -11.08
N ASP A 32 -12.14 -6.79 -11.13
CA ASP A 32 -11.49 -7.74 -10.25
C ASP A 32 -9.97 -7.59 -10.32
N PHE A 33 -9.33 -7.67 -9.16
CA PHE A 33 -7.91 -7.40 -9.01
C PHE A 33 -7.19 -8.62 -8.44
N TYR A 34 -5.90 -8.69 -8.73
CA TYR A 34 -5.03 -9.75 -8.23
C TYR A 34 -4.08 -9.20 -7.17
N ILE A 35 -3.71 -10.04 -6.21
CA ILE A 35 -2.71 -9.70 -5.19
C ILE A 35 -1.32 -10.04 -5.75
N PRO A 36 -0.45 -9.06 -6.05
CA PRO A 36 0.90 -9.36 -6.46
C PRO A 36 1.70 -9.93 -5.28
N VAL A 37 2.14 -11.18 -5.40
CA VAL A 37 2.93 -11.89 -4.37
C VAL A 37 4.37 -12.07 -4.88
N PRO A 38 5.29 -11.17 -4.51
CA PRO A 38 6.70 -11.30 -4.88
C PRO A 38 7.41 -12.30 -3.99
N THR A 39 8.24 -13.16 -4.60
CA THR A 39 9.10 -14.07 -3.84
C THR A 39 10.27 -13.32 -3.20
N GLN A 40 10.88 -13.89 -2.15
CA GLN A 40 12.08 -13.32 -1.52
C GLN A 40 13.21 -13.06 -2.53
N ARG A 41 13.34 -13.90 -3.56
CA ARG A 41 14.32 -13.71 -4.64
C ARG A 41 14.08 -12.41 -5.42
N ILE A 42 12.82 -12.11 -5.73
CA ILE A 42 12.44 -10.89 -6.45
C ILE A 42 12.63 -9.66 -5.56
N ILE A 43 12.29 -9.75 -4.27
CA ILE A 43 12.50 -8.66 -3.31
C ILE A 43 14.01 -8.37 -3.16
N ALA A 44 14.84 -9.41 -3.07
CA ALA A 44 16.30 -9.23 -3.02
C ALA A 44 16.84 -8.57 -4.31
N ALA A 45 16.34 -8.98 -5.48
CA ALA A 45 16.71 -8.37 -6.75
C ALA A 45 16.22 -6.92 -6.88
N LEU A 46 15.06 -6.57 -6.30
CA LEU A 46 14.59 -5.19 -6.22
C LEU A 46 15.51 -4.33 -5.35
N ILE A 47 15.99 -4.84 -4.22
CA ILE A 47 16.96 -4.12 -3.36
C ILE A 47 18.27 -3.85 -4.11
N ASP A 48 18.64 -4.73 -5.04
CA ASP A 48 19.80 -4.51 -5.90
C ASP A 48 19.59 -3.43 -6.96
N ALA A 49 18.34 -3.04 -7.25
CA ALA A 49 18.02 -1.87 -8.06
C ALA A 49 18.08 -0.58 -7.22
N GLU A 50 18.35 0.56 -7.87
CA GLU A 50 18.31 1.86 -7.20
C GLU A 50 16.86 2.24 -6.85
N PRO A 51 16.64 2.80 -5.63
CA PRO A 51 15.31 3.23 -5.21
C PRO A 51 14.92 4.52 -5.94
N ASP A 52 14.13 4.38 -7.00
CA ASP A 52 13.53 5.51 -7.69
C ASP A 52 12.17 5.88 -7.11
N ARG A 53 11.90 7.18 -7.07
CA ARG A 53 10.57 7.68 -6.67
C ARG A 53 9.52 7.14 -7.64
N LEU A 54 8.57 6.39 -7.09
CA LEU A 54 7.46 5.85 -7.85
C LEU A 54 6.48 6.98 -8.22
N ALA A 55 5.92 6.92 -9.42
CA ALA A 55 4.85 7.82 -9.82
C ALA A 55 3.57 7.46 -9.03
N LEU A 56 3.30 8.20 -7.96
CA LEU A 56 2.13 8.01 -7.10
C LEU A 56 0.92 8.85 -7.52
N GLY A 57 1.13 9.79 -8.45
CA GLY A 57 0.10 10.74 -8.85
C GLY A 57 -1.12 9.99 -9.40
N PRO A 58 -2.31 10.12 -8.80
CA PRO A 58 -3.49 9.48 -9.33
C PRO A 58 -3.71 9.96 -10.76
N SER A 59 -4.13 9.03 -11.64
CA SER A 59 -4.53 9.39 -13.00
C SER A 59 -5.53 10.54 -12.90
N ARG A 60 -5.18 11.69 -13.53
CA ARG A 60 -6.06 12.85 -13.63
C ARG A 60 -7.22 12.63 -14.61
N ASP A 61 -7.37 11.40 -15.09
CA ASP A 61 -8.47 11.00 -15.92
C ASP A 61 -9.80 11.31 -15.20
N PRO A 62 -10.59 12.28 -15.72
CA PRO A 62 -11.86 12.66 -15.12
C PRO A 62 -12.92 11.57 -15.30
N SER A 63 -12.70 10.59 -16.19
CA SER A 63 -13.61 9.46 -16.39
C SER A 63 -13.44 8.36 -15.33
N THR A 64 -12.32 8.36 -14.60
CA THR A 64 -12.09 7.37 -13.54
C THR A 64 -12.96 7.71 -12.32
N ARG A 65 -13.88 6.79 -12.01
CA ARG A 65 -14.74 6.85 -10.82
C ARG A 65 -13.92 6.92 -9.53
N THR A 66 -14.37 7.73 -8.58
CA THR A 66 -13.69 7.91 -7.28
C THR A 66 -13.54 6.58 -6.55
N GLU A 67 -14.50 5.67 -6.64
CA GLU A 67 -14.43 4.34 -6.03
C GLU A 67 -13.26 3.50 -6.57
N HIS A 68 -13.01 3.54 -7.88
CA HIS A 68 -11.87 2.85 -8.49
C HIS A 68 -10.55 3.48 -8.08
N LYS A 69 -10.53 4.80 -7.92
CA LYS A 69 -9.35 5.50 -7.40
C LYS A 69 -9.03 5.05 -5.99
N MET A 70 -10.04 5.01 -5.14
CA MET A 70 -9.90 4.58 -3.75
C MET A 70 -9.46 3.14 -3.63
N ALA A 71 -10.03 2.23 -4.42
CA ALA A 71 -9.61 0.83 -4.49
C ALA A 71 -8.12 0.70 -4.85
N GLY A 72 -7.67 1.47 -5.84
CA GLY A 72 -6.26 1.56 -6.22
C GLY A 72 -5.35 2.08 -5.12
N LEU A 73 -5.80 3.09 -4.36
CA LEU A 73 -5.06 3.62 -3.21
C LEU A 73 -4.94 2.57 -2.09
N ILE A 74 -6.04 1.88 -1.75
CA ILE A 74 -6.02 0.78 -0.77
C ILE A 74 -5.01 -0.28 -1.19
N HIS A 75 -5.13 -0.77 -2.42
CA HIS A 75 -4.23 -1.78 -2.95
C HIS A 75 -2.75 -1.35 -2.94
N GLY A 76 -2.47 -0.11 -3.37
CA GLY A 76 -1.12 0.44 -3.41
C GLY A 76 -0.47 0.60 -2.04
N VAL A 77 -1.25 0.95 -1.01
CA VAL A 77 -0.79 1.02 0.39
C VAL A 77 -0.42 -0.37 0.90
N LEU A 78 -1.29 -1.36 0.68
CA LEU A 78 -1.09 -2.72 1.18
C LEU A 78 0.13 -3.41 0.56
N LEU A 79 0.33 -3.27 -0.76
CA LEU A 79 1.51 -3.79 -1.44
C LEU A 79 2.82 -3.22 -0.85
N ARG A 80 2.86 -1.91 -0.59
CA ARG A 80 4.05 -1.26 -0.03
C ARG A 80 4.33 -1.71 1.40
N HIS A 81 3.29 -1.87 2.21
CA HIS A 81 3.44 -2.43 3.55
C HIS A 81 3.97 -3.86 3.53
N LEU A 82 3.45 -4.71 2.64
CA LEU A 82 3.95 -6.07 2.45
C LEU A 82 5.46 -6.04 2.12
N LEU A 83 5.86 -5.26 1.12
CA LEU A 83 7.25 -5.18 0.70
C LEU A 83 8.16 -4.65 1.81
N ALA A 84 7.79 -3.56 2.47
CA ALA A 84 8.57 -3.00 3.57
C ALA A 84 8.78 -4.03 4.68
N ARG A 85 7.72 -4.76 5.05
CA ARG A 85 7.78 -5.83 6.04
C ARG A 85 8.71 -6.97 5.61
N GLU A 86 8.57 -7.46 4.38
CA GLU A 86 9.41 -8.56 3.87
C GLU A 86 10.88 -8.14 3.76
N MET A 87 11.17 -6.90 3.36
CA MET A 87 12.53 -6.33 3.33
C MET A 87 13.13 -6.25 4.75
N GLN A 88 12.37 -5.77 5.73
CA GLN A 88 12.80 -5.75 7.14
C GLN A 88 13.03 -7.17 7.69
N ALA A 89 12.20 -8.14 7.31
CA ALA A 89 12.38 -9.54 7.68
C ALA A 89 13.65 -10.15 7.06
N LEU A 90 13.95 -9.82 5.79
CA LEU A 90 15.20 -10.22 5.12
C LEU A 90 16.43 -9.65 5.85
N LEU A 91 16.41 -8.36 6.21
CA LEU A 91 17.46 -7.72 7.00
C LEU A 91 17.66 -8.43 8.36
N THR A 92 16.57 -8.76 9.05
CA THR A 92 16.62 -9.43 10.36
C THR A 92 17.19 -10.84 10.26
N LYS A 93 16.71 -11.64 9.29
CA LYS A 93 17.22 -13.01 9.03
C LYS A 93 18.72 -12.99 8.71
N TYR A 94 19.14 -12.03 7.88
CA TYR A 94 20.54 -11.83 7.54
C TYR A 94 21.39 -11.51 8.78
N ASN A 95 20.98 -10.53 9.60
CA ASN A 95 21.67 -10.17 10.83
C ASN A 95 21.77 -11.36 11.80
N ALA A 96 20.71 -12.15 11.97
CA ALA A 96 20.71 -13.32 12.84
C ALA A 96 21.64 -14.45 12.35
N ALA A 97 21.71 -14.67 11.03
CA ALA A 97 22.62 -15.66 10.43
C ALA A 97 24.10 -15.30 10.66
N ARG A 98 24.44 -14.00 10.64
CA ARG A 98 25.77 -13.46 10.96
C ARG A 98 26.20 -13.79 12.39
N TRP A 99 25.32 -13.55 13.38
CA TRP A 99 25.62 -13.80 14.79
C TRP A 99 25.90 -15.27 15.10
N ARG A 100 25.28 -16.21 14.36
CA ARG A 100 25.43 -17.64 14.62
C ARG A 100 26.65 -18.30 13.98
N ARG A 101 27.21 -17.76 12.90
CA ARG A 101 28.24 -18.48 12.12
C ARG A 101 29.68 -18.08 12.38
N GLY A 102 29.96 -16.94 13.04
CA GLY A 102 31.34 -16.49 13.34
C GLY A 102 32.26 -16.40 12.11
N ALA A 103 31.70 -16.51 10.90
CA ALA A 103 32.41 -16.73 9.65
C ALA A 103 32.33 -15.47 8.79
N PRO A 104 33.41 -15.13 8.06
CA PRO A 104 33.41 -14.05 7.07
C PRO A 104 32.66 -14.54 5.83
N ALA A 105 31.33 -14.68 5.93
CA ALA A 105 30.50 -14.83 4.75
C ALA A 105 30.63 -13.51 3.96
N ARG A 106 30.94 -13.61 2.65
CA ARG A 106 30.92 -12.51 1.68
C ARG A 106 29.82 -11.52 2.08
N GLU A 107 30.21 -10.36 2.59
CA GLU A 107 29.27 -9.34 3.02
C GLU A 107 28.30 -9.06 1.85
N PRO A 108 26.97 -9.00 2.06
CA PRO A 108 26.22 -7.97 1.38
C PRO A 108 26.92 -6.68 1.79
N ASP A 109 27.52 -6.03 0.81
CA ASP A 109 28.18 -4.74 0.96
C ASP A 109 27.35 -3.87 1.92
N ALA A 110 27.98 -3.09 2.78
CA ALA A 110 27.27 -2.08 3.58
C ALA A 110 26.32 -1.26 2.68
N ALA A 111 26.66 -1.13 1.39
CA ALA A 111 25.79 -0.64 0.33
C ALA A 111 24.45 -1.42 0.16
N TRP A 112 24.42 -2.76 0.15
CA TRP A 112 23.18 -3.54 0.05
C TRP A 112 22.25 -3.30 1.24
N ARG A 113 22.81 -3.30 2.47
CA ARG A 113 22.03 -3.00 3.67
C ARG A 113 21.43 -1.60 3.58
N ARG A 114 22.24 -0.62 3.22
CA ARG A 114 21.81 0.77 3.06
C ARG A 114 20.71 0.90 1.99
N ARG A 115 20.88 0.26 0.83
CA ARG A 115 19.83 0.22 -0.22
C ARG A 115 18.53 -0.40 0.28
N CYS A 116 18.59 -1.46 1.08
CA CYS A 116 17.40 -2.04 1.69
C CYS A 116 16.70 -1.06 2.65
N GLU A 117 17.47 -0.37 3.49
CA GLU A 117 16.97 0.67 4.41
C GLU A 117 16.38 1.88 3.64
N ASP A 118 17.00 2.26 2.53
CA ASP A 118 16.53 3.33 1.63
C ASP A 118 15.20 2.94 0.95
N TRP A 119 15.09 1.71 0.44
CA TRP A 119 13.84 1.17 -0.12
C TRP A 119 12.71 1.14 0.91
N VAL A 120 12.97 0.65 2.13
CA VAL A 120 11.97 0.65 3.21
C VAL A 120 11.51 2.09 3.50
N SER A 121 12.44 3.02 3.63
CA SER A 121 12.14 4.44 3.89
C SER A 121 11.32 5.08 2.77
N LEU A 122 11.62 4.73 1.52
CA LEU A 122 10.86 5.16 0.34
C LEU A 122 9.42 4.61 0.39
N LEU A 123 9.26 3.31 0.60
CA LEU A 123 7.94 2.66 0.66
C LEU A 123 7.07 3.24 1.79
N GLU A 124 7.64 3.50 2.97
CA GLU A 124 6.93 4.12 4.10
C GLU A 124 6.55 5.59 3.84
N ARG A 125 7.36 6.30 3.05
CA ARG A 125 7.00 7.65 2.58
C ARG A 125 5.85 7.57 1.57
N ASP A 126 5.93 6.67 0.60
CA ASP A 126 4.89 6.50 -0.41
C ASP A 126 3.55 6.08 0.22
N VAL A 127 3.58 5.21 1.24
CA VAL A 127 2.37 4.87 2.01
C VAL A 127 1.71 6.14 2.54
N ARG A 128 2.46 7.01 3.21
CA ARG A 128 1.92 8.26 3.75
C ARG A 128 1.33 9.16 2.66
N ASP A 129 2.02 9.27 1.52
CA ASP A 129 1.54 10.06 0.38
C ASP A 129 0.21 9.48 -0.16
N LEU A 130 0.09 8.16 -0.31
CA LEU A 130 -1.14 7.49 -0.74
C LEU A 130 -2.28 7.58 0.29
N GLU A 131 -1.96 7.52 1.59
CA GLU A 131 -2.94 7.70 2.67
C GLU A 131 -3.54 9.10 2.68
N VAL A 132 -2.71 10.13 2.42
CA VAL A 132 -3.19 11.52 2.29
C VAL A 132 -4.14 11.65 1.11
N GLU A 133 -3.79 11.09 -0.06
CA GLU A 133 -4.67 11.07 -1.24
C GLU A 133 -5.97 10.30 -0.98
N TYR A 134 -5.91 9.20 -0.22
CA TYR A 134 -7.09 8.44 0.17
C TYR A 134 -8.02 9.28 1.06
N ILE A 135 -7.48 9.96 2.07
CA ILE A 135 -8.27 10.85 2.94
C ILE A 135 -8.91 11.98 2.12
N TYR A 136 -8.18 12.55 1.16
CA TYR A 136 -8.70 13.59 0.27
C TYR A 136 -9.94 13.10 -0.50
N HIS A 137 -9.83 11.96 -1.18
CA HIS A 137 -10.92 11.40 -1.99
C HIS A 137 -12.05 10.76 -1.18
N TRP A 138 -11.82 10.39 0.09
CA TRP A 138 -12.85 9.87 0.97
C TRP A 138 -14.00 10.86 1.17
N PHE A 139 -13.72 12.16 1.25
CA PHE A 139 -14.74 13.20 1.45
C PHE A 139 -15.56 13.53 0.21
N ASP A 140 -15.07 13.17 -0.99
CA ASP A 140 -15.78 13.40 -2.26
C ASP A 140 -16.97 12.45 -2.44
N LEU A 141 -17.06 11.41 -1.61
CA LEU A 141 -18.05 10.34 -1.76
C LEU A 141 -19.30 10.56 -0.90
N ARG A 142 -20.47 10.33 -1.51
CA ARG A 142 -21.78 10.50 -0.88
C ARG A 142 -22.20 9.33 0.04
N SER A 143 -21.50 8.19 0.01
CA SER A 143 -21.85 7.00 0.79
C SER A 143 -20.63 6.41 1.50
N SER A 144 -20.50 6.70 2.79
CA SER A 144 -19.47 6.12 3.67
C SER A 144 -19.59 4.60 3.76
N GLU A 145 -20.80 4.05 3.73
CA GLU A 145 -21.07 2.60 3.80
C GLU A 145 -20.46 1.84 2.62
N TYR A 146 -20.60 2.36 1.40
CA TYR A 146 -20.00 1.75 0.21
C TYR A 146 -18.48 1.67 0.35
N MET A 147 -17.88 2.73 0.90
CA MET A 147 -16.44 2.81 1.07
C MET A 147 -15.89 1.91 2.15
N THR A 148 -16.60 1.81 3.28
CA THR A 148 -16.27 0.83 4.31
C THR A 148 -16.29 -0.59 3.73
N ARG A 149 -17.28 -0.92 2.89
CA ARG A 149 -17.34 -2.21 2.21
C ARG A 149 -16.18 -2.41 1.23
N LEU A 150 -15.89 -1.42 0.38
CA LEU A 150 -14.78 -1.50 -0.57
C LEU A 150 -13.44 -1.74 0.15
N LYS A 151 -13.18 -0.99 1.23
CA LYS A 151 -11.98 -1.16 2.04
C LYS A 151 -11.89 -2.58 2.59
N ALA A 152 -12.97 -3.07 3.21
CA ALA A 152 -13.03 -4.41 3.77
C ALA A 152 -12.77 -5.51 2.73
N GLU A 153 -13.38 -5.42 1.55
CA GLU A 153 -13.19 -6.40 0.46
C GLU A 153 -11.73 -6.43 -0.02
N VAL A 154 -11.08 -5.27 -0.12
CA VAL A 154 -9.68 -5.20 -0.53
C VAL A 154 -8.76 -5.76 0.56
N GLU A 155 -8.97 -5.36 1.82
CA GLU A 155 -8.17 -5.85 2.96
C GLU A 155 -8.33 -7.36 3.14
N GLU A 156 -9.54 -7.91 3.04
CA GLU A 156 -9.81 -9.35 3.14
C GLU A 156 -9.08 -10.14 2.06
N GLY A 157 -9.08 -9.66 0.80
CA GLY A 157 -8.31 -10.26 -0.28
C GLY A 157 -6.81 -10.32 0.03
N TRP A 158 -6.24 -9.23 0.57
CA TRP A 158 -4.84 -9.19 0.97
C TRP A 158 -4.52 -10.13 2.14
N GLU A 159 -5.40 -10.22 3.13
CA GLU A 159 -5.21 -11.15 4.26
C GLU A 159 -5.25 -12.61 3.80
N MET A 160 -6.17 -12.94 2.89
CA MET A 160 -6.33 -14.29 2.34
C MET A 160 -5.10 -14.75 1.57
N HIS A 161 -4.52 -13.88 0.73
CA HIS A 161 -3.48 -14.27 -0.23
C HIS A 161 -2.05 -13.88 0.18
N ALA A 162 -1.85 -12.79 0.92
CA ALA A 162 -0.51 -12.36 1.38
C ALA A 162 -0.24 -12.67 2.87
N GLY A 163 -1.20 -13.32 3.55
CA GLY A 163 -1.10 -13.80 4.93
C GLY A 163 -1.42 -12.75 5.99
N TYR A 164 -1.71 -13.22 7.21
CA TYR A 164 -2.21 -12.35 8.29
C TYR A 164 -1.29 -11.16 8.59
N GLY A 165 -1.86 -9.96 8.65
CA GLY A 165 -1.11 -8.72 8.87
C GLY A 165 -0.34 -8.18 7.66
N SER A 166 -0.48 -8.78 6.46
CA SER A 166 -0.10 -8.14 5.20
C SER A 166 -1.02 -6.95 4.87
N GLY A 167 -2.26 -7.02 5.37
CA GLY A 167 -3.36 -6.11 5.10
C GLY A 167 -3.60 -5.01 6.13
N LYS A 168 -2.75 -4.85 7.16
CA LYS A 168 -3.03 -3.89 8.24
C LYS A 168 -2.73 -2.46 7.81
N TRP A 169 -3.69 -1.84 7.14
CA TRP A 169 -3.74 -0.40 6.99
C TRP A 169 -3.99 0.25 8.35
N THR A 170 -2.97 0.93 8.88
CA THR A 170 -2.96 1.49 10.24
C THR A 170 -3.83 2.74 10.44
N ASN A 171 -4.39 3.34 9.37
CA ASN A 171 -5.43 4.35 9.50
C ASN A 171 -6.78 3.70 9.80
N ARG A 172 -6.92 3.38 11.10
CA ARG A 172 -8.08 3.32 11.99
C ARG A 172 -9.43 2.97 11.34
N ASP A 173 -10.13 2.06 11.99
CA ASP A 173 -11.54 1.66 11.83
C ASP A 173 -12.58 2.81 11.99
N VAL A 174 -12.17 4.06 11.78
CA VAL A 174 -12.92 5.26 12.06
C VAL A 174 -12.79 6.18 10.86
N ALA A 175 -13.90 6.42 10.15
CA ALA A 175 -14.00 7.53 9.22
C ALA A 175 -13.42 8.80 9.87
N PRO A 176 -12.67 9.67 9.15
CA PRO A 176 -12.06 10.83 9.76
C PRO A 176 -13.10 11.62 10.57
N VAL A 177 -12.90 11.70 11.90
CA VAL A 177 -13.89 12.28 12.81
C VAL A 177 -14.02 13.78 12.52
N VAL A 178 -15.14 14.16 11.92
CA VAL A 178 -15.50 15.57 11.74
C VAL A 178 -15.98 16.11 13.08
N LYS A 179 -15.13 16.85 13.79
CA LYS A 179 -15.66 17.87 14.72
C LYS A 179 -16.31 18.95 13.86
N ARG A 180 -17.63 18.87 13.67
CA ARG A 180 -18.39 20.02 13.16
C ARG A 180 -18.13 21.15 14.16
N ARG A 181 -17.39 22.17 13.74
CA ARG A 181 -17.35 23.44 14.47
C ARG A 181 -18.79 23.96 14.39
N LYS A 182 -19.50 23.83 15.51
CA LYS A 182 -20.85 24.39 15.68
C LYS A 182 -20.68 25.86 15.39
N GLY A 183 -21.15 26.30 14.23
CA GLY A 183 -21.15 27.70 13.86
C GLY A 183 -21.82 28.47 14.97
N ASP A 184 -21.15 29.50 15.44
CA ASP A 184 -21.71 30.53 16.28
C ASP A 184 -22.96 31.06 15.56
N GLY A 185 -24.12 30.60 16.04
CA GLY A 185 -25.42 31.12 15.67
C GLY A 185 -25.56 32.48 16.31
N ASP A 186 -25.10 33.48 15.57
CA ASP A 186 -25.23 34.90 15.83
C ASP A 186 -26.66 35.27 16.21
N GLY A 187 -26.76 36.21 17.14
CA GLY A 187 -27.99 36.60 17.79
C GLY A 187 -29.02 37.19 16.84
N ARG A 188 -30.29 36.97 17.18
CA ARG A 188 -31.35 37.97 17.01
C ARG A 188 -32.40 37.74 18.09
N ARG A 189 -32.32 38.59 19.11
CA ARG A 189 -33.43 38.86 20.03
C ARG A 189 -34.50 39.60 19.22
N GLY A 190 -35.72 39.07 19.24
CA GLY A 190 -36.95 39.83 19.03
C GLY A 190 -37.62 40.01 20.38
#